data_AF-F3ZZW9-F1
#
_entry.id   AF-F3ZZW9-F1
#
_cell.length_a   1.000
_cell.length_b   1.000
_cell.length_c   1.000
_cell.angle_alpha   90.00
_cell.angle_beta   90.00
_cell.angle_gamma   90.00
#
_symmetry.space_group_name_H-M   'P 1'
#
loop_
_entity.id
_entity.type
_entity.pdbx_description
1 polymer ?
#
loop_
_entity_poly.entity_id
_entity_poly.type
_entity_poly.pdbx_seq_one_letter_code
_entity_poly.pdbx_strand_id
1 'polypeptide(L)' 'MALIHQIFQRTGITPDEFWGKPDGARKFMLASMMLQIESEEKQMKEAGKSGR' A
#
# COMPACT_ATOMS: atom_id res chain seq x y z
N MET A 1 -3.75 -8.91 5.89
CA MET A 1 -2.78 -8.05 6.61
C MET A 1 -3.21 -6.61 6.45
N ALA A 2 -3.30 -5.84 7.53
CA ALA A 2 -3.94 -4.51 7.53
C ALA A 2 -3.21 -3.53 6.59
N LEU A 3 -3.96 -2.80 5.77
CA LEU A 3 -3.42 -1.83 4.80
C LEU A 3 -2.51 -0.77 5.45
N ILE A 4 -2.89 -0.32 6.64
CA ILE A 4 -2.12 0.63 7.45
C ILE A 4 -0.74 0.08 7.80
N HIS A 5 -0.64 -1.22 8.12
CA HIS A 5 0.65 -1.85 8.40
C HIS A 5 1.58 -1.84 7.19
N GLN A 6 1.03 -2.05 5.97
CA GLN A 6 1.81 -1.96 4.74
C GLN A 6 2.33 -0.53 4.50
N ILE A 7 1.54 0.49 4.81
CA ILE A 7 1.99 1.88 4.75
C ILE A 7 3.20 2.09 5.66
N PHE A 8 3.14 1.66 6.92
CA PHE A 8 4.25 1.85 7.85
C PHE A 8 5.53 1.15 7.39
N GLN A 9 5.42 -0.10 6.95
CA GLN A 9 6.58 -0.89 6.51
C GLN A 9 7.22 -0.32 5.23
N ARG A 10 6.40 0.12 4.27
CA ARG A 10 6.89 0.53 2.94
C ARG A 10 7.33 1.99 2.88
N THR A 11 6.69 2.85 3.64
CA THR A 11 6.97 4.31 3.61
C THR A 11 7.85 4.78 4.75
N GLY A 12 8.01 3.96 5.82
CA GLY A 12 8.73 4.34 7.03
C GLY A 12 7.99 5.31 7.94
N ILE A 13 6.76 5.69 7.58
CA ILE A 13 5.92 6.60 8.37
C ILE A 13 5.47 5.89 9.66
N THR A 14 5.61 6.57 10.78
CA THR A 14 5.19 6.02 12.09
C THR A 14 3.68 6.17 12.31
N PRO A 15 3.08 5.40 13.25
CA PRO A 15 1.63 5.43 13.48
C PRO A 15 1.08 6.80 13.88
N ASP A 16 1.52 7.36 15.00
CA ASP A 16 2.33 8.57 14.90
C ASP A 16 1.92 9.70 13.95
N GLU A 17 2.89 9.96 13.09
CA GLU A 17 2.83 10.83 11.93
C GLU A 17 1.64 10.53 11.02
N PHE A 18 1.25 9.27 10.84
CA PHE A 18 0.09 8.94 10.00
C PHE A 18 -1.21 9.50 10.58
N TRP A 19 -1.46 9.30 11.88
CA TRP A 19 -2.66 9.80 12.54
C TRP A 19 -2.66 11.32 12.72
N GLY A 20 -1.48 11.93 12.84
CA GLY A 20 -1.31 13.38 12.86
C GLY A 20 -1.62 14.09 11.53
N LYS A 21 -1.64 13.36 10.40
CA LYS A 21 -1.95 13.96 9.08
C LYS A 21 -3.43 14.31 8.94
N PRO A 22 -3.80 15.34 8.15
CA PRO A 22 -5.18 15.64 7.81
C PRO A 22 -5.91 14.45 7.20
N ASP A 23 -7.24 14.41 7.38
CA ASP A 23 -8.05 13.28 6.92
C ASP A 23 -7.92 12.99 5.42
N GLY A 24 -7.89 14.03 4.59
CA GLY A 24 -7.68 13.90 3.15
C GLY A 24 -6.32 13.27 2.79
N ALA A 25 -5.27 13.62 3.53
CA ALA A 25 -3.94 13.04 3.31
C ALA A 25 -3.91 11.57 3.71
N ARG A 26 -4.52 11.19 4.84
CA ARG A 26 -4.62 9.78 5.26
C ARG A 26 -5.41 8.95 4.24
N LYS A 27 -6.56 9.47 3.78
CA LYS A 27 -7.37 8.83 2.74
C LYS A 27 -6.60 8.62 1.45
N PHE A 28 -5.85 9.64 1.01
CA PHE A 28 -5.00 9.54 -0.17
C PHE A 28 -3.93 8.45 0.01
N MET A 29 -3.20 8.45 1.13
CA MET A 29 -2.18 7.43 1.41
C MET A 29 -2.75 6.00 1.40
N LEU A 30 -3.93 5.80 1.98
CA LEU A 30 -4.63 4.51 1.96
C LEU A 30 -4.99 4.09 0.53
N ALA A 31 -5.62 4.99 -0.24
CA ALA A 31 -6.01 4.70 -1.61
C ALA A 31 -4.80 4.39 -2.52
N SER A 32 -3.72 5.17 -2.40
CA SER A 32 -2.48 4.93 -3.14
C SER A 32 -1.87 3.56 -2.82
N MET A 33 -1.86 3.17 -1.54
CA MET A 33 -1.33 1.86 -1.13
C MET A 33 -2.20 0.71 -1.66
N MET A 34 -3.52 0.86 -1.67
CA MET A 34 -4.41 -0.15 -2.28
C MET A 34 -4.08 -0.36 -3.77
N LEU A 35 -3.98 0.73 -4.53
CA LEU A 35 -3.64 0.67 -5.96
C LEU A 35 -2.27 0.03 -6.20
N GLN A 36 -1.29 0.34 -5.35
CA GLN A 36 0.03 -0.26 -5.45
C GLN A 36 -0.02 -1.78 -5.20
N ILE A 37 -0.68 -2.24 -4.14
CA ILE A 37 -0.83 -3.67 -3.84
C ILE A 37 -1.54 -4.39 -4.99
N GLU A 38 -2.63 -3.83 -5.51
CA GLU A 38 -3.34 -4.40 -6.66
C GLU A 38 -2.44 -4.53 -7.90
N SER A 39 -1.59 -3.53 -8.14
CA SER A 39 -0.64 -3.56 -9.27
C SER A 39 0.42 -4.65 -9.11
N GLU A 40 0.94 -4.83 -7.89
CA GLU A 40 1.93 -5.87 -7.57
C GLU A 40 1.33 -7.26 -7.70
N GLU A 41 0.09 -7.47 -7.21
CA GLU A 41 -0.62 -8.74 -7.36
C GLU A 41 -0.88 -9.09 -8.83
N LYS A 42 -1.22 -8.10 -9.67
CA LYS A 42 -1.39 -8.31 -11.11
C LYS A 42 -0.08 -8.73 -11.77
N GLN A 43 1.01 -8.02 -11.48
CA GLN A 43 2.34 -8.35 -12.00
C GLN A 43 2.80 -9.75 -11.57
N MET A 44 2.57 -10.13 -10.31
CA MET A 44 2.89 -11.49 -9.82
C MET A 44 2.11 -12.58 -10.57
N LYS A 45 0.82 -12.34 -10.86
CA LYS A 45 -0.02 -13.29 -11.62
C LYS A 45 0.43 -13.41 -13.07
N GLU A 46 0.87 -12.32 -13.70
CA GLU A 46 1.39 -12.32 -15.07
C GLU A 46 2.75 -13.00 -15.16
N ALA A 47 3.67 -12.72 -14.23
CA ALA A 47 4.98 -13.37 -14.16
C ALA A 47 4.85 -14.89 -13.94
N GLY A 48 3.91 -15.34 -13.09
CA GLY A 48 3.66 -16.76 -12.86
C GLY A 48 3.02 -17.49 -14.05
N LYS A 49 2.38 -16.78 -14.98
CA LYS A 49 1.81 -17.35 -16.22
C LYS A 49 2.84 -17.47 -17.34
N SER A 50 3.82 -16.58 -17.40
CA SER A 50 4.87 -16.61 -18.44
C SER A 50 5.95 -17.68 -18.21
N GLY A 51 6.01 -18.25 -16.99
CA GLY A 51 6.99 -19.28 -16.62
C GLY A 51 6.48 -20.72 -16.74
N ARG A 52 5.40 -20.99 -17.48
CA ARG A 52 4.79 -22.32 -17.63
C ARG A 52 4.71 -22.76 -19.08
#